data_AF-A0A5F1SCZ6-F1
#
_entry.id   AF-A0A5F1SCZ6-F1
#
_cell.length_a   1.000
_cell.length_b   1.000
_cell.length_c   1.000
_cell.angle_alpha   90.00
_cell.angle_beta   90.00
_cell.angle_gamma   90.00
#
_symmetry.space_group_name_H-M   'P 1'
#
loop_
_entity.id
_entity.type
_entity.pdbx_description
1 polymer ?
#
loop_
_entity_poly.entity_id
_entity_poly.type
_entity_poly.pdbx_seq_one_letter_code
_entity_poly.pdbx_strand_id
1 'polypeptide(L)'
;MKNSQTSVSAYSIDNDETETELEVIGRFMTRLKVKNLPRNYQLFHEALYGQDRRLAEEIEALGPLPSQSGLDEIGLKHRLVSHCGLVARKSESDAAEMLREVAEQLAMGLMKKQRFAREIDAAPHASAALDSLNATLSNLMLYETELTERLRNCANLSKSS
;
A
#
# COMPACT_ATOMS: atom_id res chain seq x y z
N MET A 1 46.40 -25.83 44.68
CA MET A 1 45.66 -26.03 43.41
C MET A 1 46.18 -25.01 42.42
N LYS A 2 46.53 -25.47 41.21
CA LYS A 2 47.23 -24.70 40.18
C LYS A 2 46.28 -23.72 39.47
N ASN A 3 46.81 -22.50 39.31
CA ASN A 3 46.64 -21.49 38.26
C ASN A 3 45.64 -21.78 37.12
N SER A 4 44.87 -20.75 36.75
CA SER A 4 44.80 -20.26 35.37
C SER A 4 44.18 -18.85 35.35
N GLN A 5 45.04 -17.84 35.51
CA GLN A 5 44.79 -16.51 34.96
C GLN A 5 44.73 -16.63 33.44
N THR A 6 43.56 -16.44 32.85
CA THR A 6 43.42 -16.24 31.41
C THR A 6 43.65 -14.75 31.14
N SER A 7 44.90 -14.41 30.85
CA SER A 7 45.30 -13.13 30.28
C SER A 7 44.60 -12.96 28.93
N VAL A 8 43.54 -12.16 28.89
CA VAL A 8 42.99 -11.68 27.62
C VAL A 8 44.02 -10.68 27.08
N SER A 9 44.68 -11.10 26.01
CA SER A 9 45.65 -10.33 25.25
C SER A 9 45.05 -8.96 24.94
N ALA A 10 45.54 -7.94 25.65
CA ALA A 10 45.39 -6.57 25.22
C ALA A 10 45.98 -6.49 23.80
N TYR A 11 45.17 -6.07 22.83
CA TYR A 11 45.71 -5.60 21.57
C TYR A 11 46.69 -4.48 21.92
N SER A 12 47.98 -4.73 21.71
CA SER A 12 49.00 -3.70 21.75
C SER A 12 48.64 -2.70 20.66
N ILE A 13 48.06 -1.58 21.07
CA ILE A 13 47.95 -0.40 20.22
C ILE A 13 49.36 0.20 20.22
N ASP A 14 50.19 -0.28 19.29
CA ASP A 14 51.36 0.47 18.88
C ASP A 14 50.83 1.81 18.34
N ASN A 15 51.02 2.86 19.13
CA ASN A 15 50.84 4.25 18.72
C ASN A 15 51.92 4.59 17.69
N ASP A 16 51.77 4.07 16.48
CA ASP A 16 52.30 4.75 15.30
C ASP A 16 51.27 5.81 14.91
N GLU A 17 51.70 7.06 14.77
CA GLU A 17 50.87 8.24 14.50
C GLU A 17 50.28 8.22 13.07
N THR A 18 49.72 7.10 12.64
CA THR A 18 49.06 6.94 11.36
C THR A 18 47.59 7.26 11.53
N GLU A 19 47.16 8.37 10.93
CA GLU A 19 45.75 8.76 10.83
C GLU A 19 44.89 7.57 10.38
N THR A 20 43.85 7.25 11.14
CA THR A 20 42.97 6.12 10.82
C THR A 20 42.15 6.41 9.56
N GLU A 21 41.77 5.39 8.81
CA GLU A 21 40.95 5.55 7.59
C GLU A 21 39.64 6.32 7.86
N LEU A 22 39.04 6.12 9.04
CA LEU A 22 37.84 6.84 9.48
C LEU A 22 38.11 8.33 9.73
N GLU A 23 39.28 8.69 10.25
CA GLU A 23 39.69 10.09 10.44
C GLU A 23 39.92 10.77 9.09
N VAL A 24 40.57 10.08 8.13
CA VAL A 24 40.75 10.57 6.76
C VAL A 24 39.40 10.82 6.10
N ILE A 25 38.50 9.82 6.12
CA ILE A 25 37.15 9.95 5.55
C ILE A 25 36.39 11.09 6.25
N GLY A 26 36.44 11.15 7.57
CA GLY A 26 35.80 12.19 8.37
C GLY A 26 36.28 13.59 8.00
N ARG A 27 37.58 13.77 7.74
CA ARG A 27 38.17 15.03 7.26
C ARG A 27 37.62 15.42 5.89
N PHE A 28 37.53 14.48 4.95
CA PHE A 28 36.94 14.72 3.63
C PHE A 28 35.46 15.12 3.74
N MET A 29 34.67 14.40 4.53
CA MET A 29 33.26 14.70 4.77
C MET A 29 33.08 16.08 5.42
N THR A 30 33.91 16.43 6.39
CA THR A 30 33.89 17.74 7.05
C THR A 30 34.24 18.87 6.08
N ARG A 31 35.27 18.67 5.24
CA ARG A 31 35.69 19.64 4.21
C ARG A 31 34.57 19.93 3.21
N LEU A 32 33.84 18.89 2.79
CA LEU A 32 32.71 19.00 1.86
C LEU A 32 31.38 19.34 2.56
N LYS A 33 31.39 19.58 3.88
CA LYS A 33 30.19 19.85 4.70
C LYS A 33 29.10 18.78 4.59
N VAL A 34 29.51 17.53 4.43
CA VAL A 34 28.62 16.37 4.36
C VAL A 34 28.32 15.85 5.76
N LYS A 35 27.07 15.43 6.00
CA LYS A 35 26.65 14.86 7.28
C LYS A 35 27.35 13.53 7.57
N ASN A 36 27.74 13.32 8.82
CA ASN A 36 28.34 12.08 9.32
C ASN A 36 27.32 10.95 9.45
N LEU A 37 26.88 10.41 8.31
CA LEU A 37 25.91 9.32 8.22
C LEU A 37 26.61 8.04 7.76
N PRO A 38 26.21 6.84 8.25
CA PRO A 38 26.85 5.58 7.85
C PRO A 38 26.93 5.37 6.33
N ARG A 39 25.88 5.76 5.57
CA ARG A 39 25.89 5.66 4.10
C ARG A 39 26.91 6.57 3.42
N ASN A 40 27.22 7.70 4.04
CA ASN A 40 28.20 8.64 3.52
C ASN A 40 29.61 8.10 3.82
N TYR A 41 29.84 7.50 4.99
CA TYR A 41 31.10 6.78 5.25
C TYR A 41 31.35 5.67 4.23
N GLN A 42 30.35 4.84 3.91
CA GLN A 42 30.50 3.83 2.86
C GLN A 42 30.85 4.45 1.51
N LEU A 43 30.16 5.53 1.12
CA LEU A 43 30.40 6.24 -0.14
C LEU A 43 31.83 6.79 -0.23
N PHE A 44 32.32 7.48 0.81
CA PHE A 44 33.66 8.06 0.81
C PHE A 44 34.75 7.02 1.03
N HIS A 45 34.47 5.94 1.76
CA HIS A 45 35.37 4.80 1.85
C HIS A 45 35.59 4.19 0.46
N GLU A 46 34.51 3.89 -0.28
CA GLU A 46 34.62 3.35 -1.63
C GLU A 46 35.29 4.34 -2.60
N ALA A 47 35.06 5.65 -2.43
CA ALA A 47 35.70 6.65 -3.29
C ALA A 47 37.22 6.76 -3.05
N LEU A 48 37.69 6.60 -1.80
CA LEU A 48 39.10 6.75 -1.45
C LEU A 48 39.89 5.44 -1.57
N TYR A 49 39.27 4.32 -1.23
CA TYR A 49 39.92 3.02 -1.09
C TYR A 49 39.35 1.95 -2.02
N GLY A 50 38.23 2.23 -2.70
CA GLY A 50 37.60 1.31 -3.62
C GLY A 50 38.34 1.17 -4.94
N GLN A 51 37.84 0.24 -5.77
CA GLN A 51 38.45 -0.05 -7.08
C GLN A 51 37.97 0.92 -8.17
N ASP A 52 36.75 1.46 -8.04
CA ASP A 52 36.17 2.35 -9.04
C ASP A 52 36.57 3.82 -8.81
N ARG A 53 37.61 4.26 -9.54
CA ARG A 53 38.06 5.66 -9.49
C ARG A 53 37.03 6.65 -10.04
N ARG A 54 36.08 6.21 -10.86
CA ARG A 54 35.02 7.09 -11.38
C ARG A 54 34.12 7.59 -10.27
N LEU A 55 33.98 6.82 -9.18
CA LEU A 55 33.20 7.24 -8.01
C LEU A 55 33.77 8.53 -7.40
N ALA A 56 35.10 8.59 -7.24
CA ALA A 56 35.77 9.77 -6.70
C ALA A 56 35.64 10.98 -7.63
N GLU A 57 35.81 10.78 -8.94
CA GLU A 57 35.65 11.82 -9.97
C GLU A 57 34.22 12.40 -9.97
N GLU A 58 33.20 11.55 -9.86
CA GLU A 58 31.80 11.98 -9.82
C GLU A 58 31.47 12.76 -8.54
N ILE A 59 32.04 12.37 -7.39
CA ILE A 59 31.87 13.12 -6.14
C ILE A 59 32.57 14.48 -6.24
N GLU A 60 33.75 14.56 -6.84
CA GLU A 60 34.47 15.81 -7.07
C GLU A 60 33.71 16.73 -8.02
N ALA A 61 33.06 16.17 -9.05
CA ALA A 61 32.22 16.90 -9.99
C ALA A 61 31.00 17.58 -9.36
N LEU A 62 30.54 17.13 -8.18
CA LEU A 62 29.48 17.82 -7.41
C LEU A 62 29.95 19.13 -6.77
N GLY A 63 31.26 19.36 -6.70
CA GLY A 63 31.87 20.57 -6.15
C GLY A 63 31.97 20.57 -4.62
N PRO A 64 32.24 21.74 -4.01
CA PRO A 64 32.68 21.83 -2.61
C PRO A 64 31.57 21.66 -1.57
N LEU A 65 30.30 21.77 -1.97
CA LEU A 65 29.12 21.54 -1.11
C LEU A 65 28.15 20.60 -1.84
N PRO A 66 28.46 19.30 -1.93
CA PRO A 66 27.58 18.34 -2.58
C PRO A 66 26.24 18.23 -1.83
N SER A 67 25.15 18.22 -2.58
CA SER A 67 23.82 17.95 -2.03
C SER A 67 23.69 16.47 -1.65
N GLN A 68 22.92 16.17 -0.61
CA GLN A 68 22.71 14.78 -0.20
C GLN A 68 22.05 13.94 -1.29
N SER A 69 21.12 14.52 -2.06
CA SER A 69 20.49 13.84 -3.20
C SER A 69 21.49 13.46 -4.29
N GLY A 70 22.48 14.34 -4.57
CA GLY A 70 23.54 14.03 -5.54
C GLY A 70 24.45 12.89 -5.04
N LEU A 71 24.79 12.89 -3.76
CA LEU A 71 25.56 11.79 -3.15
C LEU A 71 24.79 10.47 -3.16
N ASP A 72 23.49 10.51 -2.90
CA ASP A 72 22.63 9.33 -2.92
C ASP A 72 22.45 8.80 -4.36
N GLU A 73 22.36 9.66 -5.37
CA GLU A 73 22.31 9.27 -6.79
C GLU A 73 23.59 8.57 -7.24
N ILE A 74 24.76 9.12 -6.89
CA ILE A 74 26.05 8.47 -7.14
C ILE A 74 26.12 7.13 -6.42
N GLY A 75 25.74 7.07 -5.14
CA GLY A 75 25.71 5.84 -4.36
C GLY A 75 24.82 4.76 -4.97
N LEU A 76 23.69 5.14 -5.57
CA LEU A 76 22.80 4.23 -6.29
C LEU A 76 23.39 3.77 -7.63
N LYS A 77 23.99 4.69 -8.40
CA LYS A 77 24.64 4.39 -9.68
C LYS A 77 25.75 3.34 -9.52
N HIS A 78 26.53 3.47 -8.45
CA HIS A 78 27.61 2.55 -8.08
C HIS A 78 27.13 1.35 -7.24
N ARG A 79 25.82 1.19 -7.06
CA ARG A 79 25.17 0.05 -6.36
C ARG A 79 25.67 -0.18 -4.93
N LEU A 80 25.96 0.90 -4.22
CA LEU A 80 26.37 0.81 -2.82
C LEU A 80 25.22 0.32 -1.95
N VAL A 81 25.50 -0.71 -1.14
CA VAL A 81 24.49 -1.41 -0.33
C VAL A 81 23.72 -0.46 0.58
N SER A 82 24.40 0.50 1.24
CA SER A 82 23.74 1.48 2.10
C SER A 82 22.74 2.38 1.36
N HIS A 83 22.95 2.62 0.07
CA HIS A 83 22.11 3.50 -0.75
C HIS A 83 20.96 2.73 -1.38
N CYS A 84 21.23 1.52 -1.91
CA CYS A 84 20.19 0.64 -2.44
C CYS A 84 19.17 0.23 -1.36
N GLY A 85 19.63 -0.05 -0.14
CA GLY A 85 18.75 -0.42 0.98
C GLY A 85 17.77 0.69 1.38
N LEU A 86 18.12 1.96 1.20
CA LEU A 86 17.23 3.09 1.47
C LEU A 86 16.12 3.21 0.43
N VAL A 87 16.46 3.02 -0.84
CA VAL A 87 15.47 3.05 -1.93
C VAL A 87 14.50 1.89 -1.82
N ALA A 88 14.98 0.68 -1.52
CA ALA A 88 14.12 -0.48 -1.31
C ALA A 88 13.11 -0.26 -0.18
N ARG A 89 13.58 0.19 0.99
CA ARG A 89 12.70 0.48 2.14
C ARG A 89 11.69 1.58 1.85
N LYS A 90 12.10 2.64 1.14
CA LYS A 90 11.18 3.70 0.73
C LYS A 90 10.11 3.16 -0.23
N SER A 91 10.53 2.40 -1.24
CA SER A 91 9.60 1.78 -2.20
C SER A 91 8.63 0.81 -1.54
N GLU A 92 9.08 0.02 -0.57
CA GLU A 92 8.22 -0.89 0.21
C GLU A 92 7.19 -0.11 1.04
N SER A 93 7.62 0.98 1.68
CA SER A 93 6.73 1.88 2.43
C SER A 93 5.68 2.52 1.53
N ASP A 94 6.09 3.07 0.39
CA ASP A 94 5.20 3.72 -0.57
C ASP A 94 4.20 2.71 -1.15
N ALA A 95 4.64 1.48 -1.46
CA ALA A 95 3.77 0.40 -1.90
C ALA A 95 2.76 -0.03 -0.83
N ALA A 96 3.20 -0.15 0.43
CA ALA A 96 2.31 -0.48 1.55
C ALA A 96 1.25 0.62 1.77
N GLU A 97 1.61 1.89 1.60
CA GLU A 97 0.68 3.01 1.69
C GLU A 97 -0.37 2.96 0.58
N MET A 98 0.04 2.77 -0.68
CA MET A 98 -0.89 2.62 -1.80
C MET A 98 -1.85 1.44 -1.63
N LEU A 99 -1.35 0.28 -1.17
CA LEU A 99 -2.19 -0.89 -0.92
C LEU A 99 -3.25 -0.64 0.16
N ARG A 100 -2.89 0.11 1.20
CA ARG A 100 -3.82 0.49 2.29
C ARG A 100 -4.92 1.42 1.78
N GLU A 101 -4.58 2.39 0.93
CA GLU A 101 -5.57 3.27 0.31
C GLU A 101 -6.55 2.49 -0.58
N VAL A 102 -6.04 1.58 -1.41
CA VAL A 102 -6.89 0.73 -2.26
C VAL A 102 -7.80 -0.17 -1.41
N ALA A 103 -7.29 -0.74 -0.32
CA ALA A 103 -8.08 -1.56 0.60
C ALA A 103 -9.21 -0.75 1.24
N GLU A 104 -8.96 0.50 1.64
CA GLU A 104 -9.96 1.40 2.20
C GLU A 104 -11.04 1.77 1.18
N GLN A 105 -10.64 2.10 -0.06
CA GLN A 105 -11.57 2.36 -1.15
C GLN A 105 -12.45 1.15 -1.47
N LEU A 106 -11.87 -0.06 -1.47
CA LEU A 106 -12.60 -1.30 -1.68
C LEU A 106 -13.60 -1.55 -0.54
N ALA A 107 -13.20 -1.34 0.71
CA ALA A 107 -14.09 -1.48 1.87
C ALA A 107 -15.28 -0.52 1.78
N MET A 108 -15.05 0.74 1.42
CA MET A 108 -16.11 1.71 1.17
C MET A 108 -17.04 1.27 0.02
N GLY A 109 -16.48 0.75 -1.06
CA GLY A 109 -17.24 0.23 -2.20
C GLY A 109 -18.14 -0.94 -1.80
N LEU A 110 -17.62 -1.88 -1.01
CA LEU A 110 -18.39 -3.01 -0.49
C LEU A 110 -19.54 -2.56 0.41
N MET A 111 -19.32 -1.58 1.29
CA MET A 111 -20.37 -1.03 2.15
C MET A 111 -21.48 -0.35 1.33
N LYS A 112 -21.11 0.43 0.32
CA LYS A 112 -22.07 1.05 -0.61
C LYS A 112 -22.89 -0.02 -1.36
N LYS A 113 -22.23 -1.08 -1.85
CA LYS A 113 -22.91 -2.19 -2.53
C LYS A 113 -23.87 -2.92 -1.61
N GLN A 114 -23.47 -3.22 -0.37
CA GLN A 114 -24.34 -3.86 0.62
C GLN A 114 -25.54 -2.99 0.96
N ARG A 115 -25.34 -1.68 1.12
CA ARG A 115 -26.43 -0.73 1.36
C ARG A 115 -27.41 -0.72 0.19
N PHE A 116 -26.91 -0.62 -1.03
CA PHE A 116 -27.73 -0.62 -2.24
C PHE A 116 -28.53 -1.93 -2.40
N ALA A 117 -27.88 -3.08 -2.15
CA ALA A 117 -28.57 -4.38 -2.18
C ALA A 117 -29.71 -4.44 -1.15
N ARG A 118 -29.48 -3.94 0.07
CA ARG A 118 -30.53 -3.85 1.10
C ARG A 118 -31.67 -2.93 0.69
N GLU A 119 -31.37 -1.81 0.04
CA GLU A 119 -32.40 -0.88 -0.45
C GLU A 119 -33.25 -1.51 -1.58
N ILE A 120 -32.65 -2.32 -2.45
CA ILE A 120 -33.38 -3.11 -3.46
C ILE A 120 -34.26 -4.18 -2.80
N ASP A 121 -33.71 -4.96 -1.88
CA ASP A 121 -34.48 -6.01 -1.18
C ASP A 121 -35.62 -5.39 -0.35
N ALA A 122 -35.43 -4.17 0.15
CA ALA A 122 -36.43 -3.38 0.86
C ALA A 122 -37.44 -2.67 -0.04
N ALA A 123 -37.50 -2.97 -1.35
CA ALA A 123 -38.57 -2.53 -2.25
C ALA A 123 -39.67 -3.60 -2.50
N PRO A 124 -40.19 -4.36 -1.50
CA PRO A 124 -41.22 -5.38 -1.71
C PRO A 124 -42.59 -4.79 -2.03
N HIS A 125 -42.75 -3.45 -1.98
CA HIS A 125 -44.00 -2.77 -2.26
C HIS A 125 -44.51 -3.01 -3.69
N ALA A 126 -43.62 -3.18 -4.68
CA ALA A 126 -44.04 -3.48 -6.04
C ALA A 126 -44.60 -4.91 -6.16
N SER A 127 -43.96 -5.90 -5.54
CA SER A 127 -44.43 -7.30 -5.57
C SER A 127 -45.75 -7.46 -4.81
N ALA A 128 -45.84 -6.92 -3.60
CA ALA A 128 -47.05 -7.01 -2.79
C ALA A 128 -48.26 -6.31 -3.45
N ALA A 129 -48.03 -5.19 -4.14
CA ALA A 129 -49.07 -4.51 -4.90
C ALA A 129 -49.56 -5.34 -6.10
N LEU A 130 -48.64 -6.01 -6.82
CA LEU A 130 -48.99 -6.90 -7.93
C LEU A 130 -49.78 -8.13 -7.45
N ASP A 131 -49.37 -8.74 -6.34
CA ASP A 131 -50.07 -9.88 -5.74
C ASP A 131 -51.49 -9.50 -5.31
N SER A 132 -51.65 -8.34 -4.67
CA SER A 132 -52.97 -7.80 -4.28
C SER A 132 -53.84 -7.50 -5.50
N LEU A 133 -53.26 -6.94 -6.57
CA LEU A 133 -53.99 -6.67 -7.81
C LEU A 133 -54.45 -7.98 -8.46
N ASN A 134 -53.59 -8.99 -8.52
CA ASN A 134 -53.90 -10.29 -9.09
C ASN A 134 -55.02 -11.02 -8.32
N ALA A 135 -54.99 -10.95 -6.99
CA ALA A 135 -56.07 -11.47 -6.15
C ALA A 135 -57.40 -10.76 -6.42
N THR A 136 -57.35 -9.42 -6.58
CA THR A 136 -58.55 -8.62 -6.87
C THR A 136 -59.13 -8.95 -8.25
N LEU A 137 -58.29 -9.10 -9.27
CA LEU A 137 -58.71 -9.52 -10.61
C LEU A 137 -59.34 -10.91 -10.61
N SER A 138 -58.75 -11.86 -9.88
CA SER A 138 -59.30 -13.23 -9.75
C SER A 138 -60.70 -13.22 -9.11
N ASN A 139 -60.89 -12.41 -8.06
CA ASN A 139 -62.20 -12.24 -7.42
C ASN A 139 -63.21 -11.59 -8.36
N LEU A 140 -62.80 -10.57 -9.12
CA LEU A 140 -63.66 -9.90 -10.11
C LEU A 140 -64.16 -10.89 -11.17
N MET A 141 -63.26 -11.72 -11.72
CA MET A 141 -63.66 -12.73 -12.71
C MET A 141 -64.66 -13.74 -12.12
N LEU A 142 -64.46 -14.16 -10.86
CA LEU A 142 -65.40 -15.04 -10.18
C LEU A 142 -66.80 -14.41 -10.11
N TYR A 143 -66.88 -13.15 -9.66
CA TYR A 143 -68.17 -12.44 -9.61
C TYR A 143 -68.79 -12.22 -10.99
N GLU A 144 -67.98 -11.97 -12.02
CA GLU A 144 -68.46 -11.87 -13.40
C GLU A 144 -69.07 -13.20 -13.86
N THR A 145 -68.42 -14.33 -13.58
CA THR A 145 -68.96 -15.65 -13.92
C THR A 145 -70.26 -15.96 -13.17
N GLU A 146 -70.33 -15.67 -11.87
CA GLU A 146 -71.53 -15.87 -11.07
C GLU A 146 -72.70 -14.98 -11.56
N LEU A 147 -72.42 -13.70 -11.86
CA LEU A 147 -73.42 -12.78 -12.39
C LEU A 147 -73.95 -13.28 -13.74
N THR A 148 -73.07 -13.74 -14.62
CA THR A 148 -73.42 -14.27 -15.93
C THR A 148 -74.31 -15.51 -15.82
N GLU A 149 -74.01 -16.39 -14.86
CA GLU A 149 -74.82 -17.57 -14.57
C GLU A 149 -76.20 -17.21 -14.00
N ARG A 150 -76.27 -16.28 -13.04
CA ARG A 150 -77.54 -15.79 -12.48
C ARG A 150 -78.42 -15.16 -13.57
N LEU A 151 -77.84 -14.33 -14.44
CA LEU A 151 -78.56 -13.71 -15.56
C LEU A 151 -79.08 -14.77 -16.55
N ARG A 152 -78.28 -15.79 -16.87
CA ARG A 152 -78.69 -16.92 -17.72
C ARG A 152 -79.86 -17.68 -17.09
N ASN A 153 -79.80 -17.98 -15.81
CA ASN A 153 -80.84 -18.71 -15.10
C ASN A 153 -82.17 -17.93 -15.10
N CYS A 154 -82.13 -16.62 -14.83
CA CYS A 154 -83.32 -15.75 -14.93
C CYS A 154 -83.92 -15.72 -16.35
N ALA A 155 -83.07 -15.65 -17.39
CA ALA A 155 -83.53 -15.65 -18.79
C ALA A 155 -84.12 -17.00 -19.24
N ASN A 156 -83.75 -18.10 -18.59
CA ASN A 156 -84.32 -19.42 -18.85
C ASN A 156 -85.67 -19.62 -18.13
N LEU A 157 -85.80 -19.11 -16.90
CA LEU A 157 -87.05 -19.11 -16.13
C LEU A 157 -88.17 -18.32 -16.82
N SER A 158 -87.85 -17.25 -17.55
CA SER A 158 -88.85 -16.47 -18.30
C SER A 158 -89.36 -17.17 -19.57
N LYS A 159 -88.72 -18.26 -20.02
CA LYS A 159 -89.10 -19.00 -21.24
C LYS A 159 -89.94 -20.25 -20.95
N SER A 160 -90.12 -20.62 -19.67
CA SER A 160 -90.89 -21.80 -19.26
C SER A 160 -92.28 -21.48 -18.67
N SER A 161 -92.75 -20.24 -18.83
CA SER A 161 -94.11 -19.78 -18.50
C SER A 161 -94.79 -19.32 -19.77
#